data_AF-A0A1H8MEA4-F1
#
_entry.id   AF-A0A1H8MEA4-F1
#
_cell.length_a   1.000
_cell.length_b   1.000
_cell.length_c   1.000
_cell.angle_alpha   90.00
_cell.angle_beta   90.00
_cell.angle_gamma   90.00
#
_symmetry.space_group_name_H-M   'P 1'
#
loop_
_entity.id
_entity.type
_entity.pdbx_description
1 polymer ?
#
loop_
_entity_poly.entity_id
_entity_poly.type
_entity_poly.pdbx_seq_one_letter_code
_entity_poly.pdbx_strand_id
1 'polypeptide(L)' 'MSLTVQQLVEDATAIEGQLAEATGSQKWELHQQLHRTLEAIKLRGGKVPARLHELDLDLLEEAVEDGFDNVPI' A
#
# COMPACT_ATOMS: atom_id res chain seq x y z
N MET A 1 -7.68 -6.18 21.24
CA MET A 1 -6.58 -5.19 21.31
C MET A 1 -6.53 -4.48 19.98
N SER A 2 -6.60 -3.16 19.95
CA SER A 2 -6.46 -2.38 18.72
C SER A 2 -4.97 -2.28 18.37
N LEU A 3 -4.58 -2.58 17.12
CA LEU A 3 -3.19 -2.43 16.63
C LEU A 3 -2.65 -1.03 16.93
N THR A 4 -1.41 -0.89 17.39
CA THR A 4 -0.81 0.42 17.64
C THR A 4 -0.29 1.05 16.33
N VAL A 5 -0.03 2.36 16.33
CA VAL A 5 0.59 3.05 15.18
C VAL A 5 1.94 2.42 14.83
N GLN A 6 2.74 2.01 15.82
CA GLN A 6 4.02 1.36 15.60
C GLN A 6 3.86 0.03 14.86
N GLN A 7 2.91 -0.81 15.30
CA GLN A 7 2.62 -2.07 14.64
C GLN A 7 2.13 -1.87 13.20
N LEU A 8 1.33 -0.84 12.93
CA LEU A 8 0.90 -0.54 11.56
C LEU A 8 2.07 -0.08 10.68
N VAL A 9 3.05 0.64 11.24
CA VAL A 9 4.26 1.03 10.50
C VAL A 9 5.14 -0.18 10.21
N GLU A 10 5.26 -1.12 11.17
CA GLU A 10 5.96 -2.39 10.97
C GLU A 10 5.27 -3.24 9.89
N ASP A 11 3.95 -3.39 9.96
CA ASP A 11 3.16 -4.11 8.97
C ASP A 11 3.32 -3.48 7.57
N ALA A 12 3.23 -2.15 7.46
CA ALA A 12 3.41 -1.46 6.18
C ALA A 12 4.84 -1.64 5.61
N THR A 13 5.85 -1.69 6.47
CA THR A 13 7.24 -1.97 6.04
C THR A 13 7.40 -3.42 5.58
N ALA A 14 6.72 -4.37 6.22
CA ALA A 14 6.73 -5.77 5.78
C ALA A 14 6.01 -5.94 4.43
N ILE A 15 4.95 -5.16 4.17
CA ILE A 15 4.25 -5.15 2.89
C ILE A 15 5.14 -4.54 1.79
N GLU A 16 5.84 -3.44 2.07
CA GLU A 16 6.85 -2.85 1.17
C GLU A 16 7.90 -3.88 0.74
N GLY A 17 8.42 -4.69 1.68
CA GLY A 17 9.36 -5.77 1.37
C GLY A 17 8.77 -6.84 0.44
N GLN A 18 7.51 -7.22 0.64
CA GLN A 18 6.82 -8.20 -0.20
C GLN A 18 6.50 -7.64 -1.60
N LEU A 19 6.21 -6.35 -1.69
CA LEU A 19 5.94 -5.66 -2.97
C LEU A 19 7.15 -5.68 -3.91
N ALA A 20 8.38 -5.68 -3.36
CA ALA A 20 9.60 -5.72 -4.16
C ALA A 20 9.75 -7.03 -4.98
N GLU A 21 9.16 -8.13 -4.50
CA GLU A 21 9.20 -9.44 -5.16
C GLU A 21 7.87 -9.83 -5.82
N ALA A 22 6.80 -9.07 -5.58
CA ALA A 22 5.47 -9.37 -6.08
C ALA A 22 5.22 -8.85 -7.49
N THR A 23 4.45 -9.60 -8.28
CA THR A 23 4.08 -9.23 -9.65
C THR A 23 2.60 -9.50 -9.92
N GLY A 24 2.02 -8.76 -10.88
CA GLY A 24 0.64 -8.95 -11.32
C GLY A 24 -0.36 -8.86 -10.17
N SER A 25 -1.27 -9.84 -10.07
CA SER A 25 -2.35 -9.83 -9.08
C SER A 25 -1.87 -9.77 -7.63
N GLN A 26 -0.74 -10.41 -7.30
CA GLN A 26 -0.19 -10.38 -5.95
C GLN A 26 0.28 -8.97 -5.56
N LYS A 27 0.89 -8.26 -6.52
CA LYS A 27 1.34 -6.87 -6.31
C LYS A 27 0.15 -5.96 -6.04
N TRP A 28 -0.95 -6.15 -6.79
CA TRP A 28 -2.19 -5.40 -6.57
C TRP A 28 -2.81 -5.66 -5.18
N GLU A 29 -2.88 -6.92 -4.75
CA GLU A 29 -3.41 -7.26 -3.41
C GLU A 29 -2.54 -6.64 -2.29
N LEU A 30 -1.23 -6.71 -2.43
CA LEU A 30 -0.30 -6.11 -1.47
C LEU A 30 -0.37 -4.58 -1.47
N HIS A 31 -0.54 -3.94 -2.64
CA HIS A 31 -0.75 -2.49 -2.72
C HIS A 31 -2.02 -2.07 -1.97
N GLN A 32 -3.13 -2.79 -2.16
CA GLN A 32 -4.37 -2.50 -1.44
C GLN A 32 -4.23 -2.70 0.08
N GLN A 33 -3.43 -3.68 0.51
CA GLN A 33 -3.10 -3.86 1.92
C GLN A 33 -2.22 -2.72 2.46
N LEU A 34 -1.21 -2.29 1.69
CA LEU A 34 -0.35 -1.16 2.02
C LEU A 34 -1.21 0.09 2.23
N HIS A 35 -2.02 0.45 1.23
CA HIS A 35 -2.87 1.63 1.25
C HIS A 35 -3.75 1.70 2.51
N ARG A 36 -4.48 0.61 2.80
CA ARG A 36 -5.32 0.50 4.01
C ARG A 36 -4.53 0.65 5.30
N THR A 37 -3.31 0.12 5.34
CA THR A 37 -2.43 0.22 6.52
C THR A 37 -1.99 1.68 6.72
N LEU A 38 -1.63 2.40 5.65
CA LEU A 38 -1.29 3.83 5.73
C LEU A 38 -2.50 4.68 6.16
N GLU A 39 -3.69 4.40 5.66
CA GLU A 39 -4.92 5.05 6.11
C GLU A 39 -5.19 4.78 7.60
N ALA A 40 -5.01 3.54 8.07
CA ALA A 40 -5.15 3.21 9.48
C ALA A 40 -4.15 3.96 10.36
N ILE A 41 -2.92 4.21 9.89
CA ILE A 41 -1.93 5.06 10.57
C ILE A 41 -2.47 6.50 10.68
N LYS A 42 -2.96 7.08 9.57
CA LYS A 42 -3.52 8.45 9.53
C LYS A 42 -4.72 8.59 10.48
N LEU A 43 -5.66 7.65 10.44
CA LEU A 43 -6.87 7.66 11.26
C LEU A 43 -6.58 7.62 12.77
N ARG A 44 -5.44 7.05 13.16
CA ARG A 44 -4.99 6.97 14.55
C ARG A 44 -4.14 8.18 14.97
N GLY A 45 -4.00 9.19 14.12
CA GLY A 45 -3.15 10.36 14.35
C GLY A 45 -1.66 10.07 14.20
N GLY A 46 -1.30 8.91 13.63
CA GLY A 46 0.08 8.54 13.35
C GLY A 46 0.63 9.26 12.12
N LYS A 47 1.93 9.49 12.10
CA LYS A 47 2.61 10.04 10.91
C LYS A 47 2.98 8.89 9.98
N VAL A 48 2.47 8.94 8.74
CA VAL A 48 2.89 8.01 7.70
C VAL A 48 4.33 8.32 7.29
N PRO A 49 5.24 7.32 7.25
CA PRO A 49 6.58 7.51 6.72
C PRO A 49 6.56 7.95 5.26
N ALA A 50 7.38 8.94 4.89
CA ALA A 50 7.40 9.52 3.54
C ALA A 50 7.63 8.45 2.47
N ARG A 51 8.61 7.56 2.66
CA ARG A 51 8.92 6.46 1.73
C ARG A 51 7.72 5.58 1.39
N LEU A 52 6.88 5.27 2.38
CA LEU A 52 5.72 4.39 2.20
C LEU A 52 4.58 5.13 1.50
N HIS A 53 4.48 6.43 1.73
CA HIS A 53 3.52 7.27 1.03
C HIS A 53 3.90 7.44 -0.44
N GLU A 54 5.19 7.64 -0.73
CA GLU A 54 5.71 7.70 -2.10
C GLU A 54 5.47 6.37 -2.82
N LEU A 55 5.80 5.24 -2.18
CA LEU A 55 5.51 3.91 -2.73
C LEU A 55 4.02 3.69 -3.04
N ASP A 56 3.11 4.12 -2.16
CA ASP A 56 1.67 4.02 -2.37
C ASP A 56 1.19 4.83 -3.60
N LEU A 57 1.80 6.00 -3.83
CA LEU A 57 1.51 6.83 -5.00
C LEU A 57 2.05 6.21 -6.29
N ASP A 58 3.30 5.74 -6.29
CA ASP A 58 3.91 5.08 -7.44
C ASP A 58 3.09 3.86 -7.89
N LEU A 59 2.63 3.04 -6.93
CA LEU A 59 1.79 1.88 -7.19
C LEU A 59 0.39 2.26 -7.68
N LEU A 60 -0.16 3.38 -7.21
CA LEU A 60 -1.44 3.90 -7.69
C LEU A 60 -1.34 4.33 -9.15
N GLU A 61 -0.26 5.01 -9.52
CA GLU A 61 0.00 5.42 -10.91
C GLU A 61 0.16 4.19 -11.82
N GLU A 62 0.94 3.19 -11.40
CA GLU A 62 1.11 1.93 -12.14
C GLU A 62 -0.23 1.18 -12.30
N ALA A 63 -1.06 1.12 -11.25
CA ALA A 63 -2.36 0.47 -11.31
C ALA A 63 -3.36 1.23 -12.20
N VAL A 64 -3.25 2.56 -12.29
CA VAL A 64 -4.05 3.36 -13.22
C VAL A 64 -3.63 3.05 -14.66
N GLU A 65 -2.34 2.95 -14.95
CA GLU A 65 -1.82 2.60 -16.28
C GLU A 65 -2.22 1.18 -16.71
N ASP A 66 -2.11 0.19 -15.82
CA ASP A 66 -2.46 -1.22 -16.10
C ASP A 66 -4.00 -1.41 -16.18
N GLY A 67 -4.77 -0.60 -15.44
CA GLY A 67 -6.22 -0.65 -15.39
C GLY A 67 -6.94 -0.12 -16.65
N PHE A 68 -6.27 0.65 -17.51
CA PHE A 68 -6.85 1.11 -18.78
C PHE A 68 -6.99 0.00 -19.83
N ASP A 69 -6.32 -1.15 -19.66
CA ASP A 69 -6.39 -2.27 -20.62
C ASP A 69 -7.62 -3.18 -20.39
N ASN A 70 -8.37 -2.98 -19.29
CA ASN A 70 -9.45 -3.90 -18.86
C ASN A 70 -10.81 -3.23 -18.68
N VAL A 71 -11.06 -2.08 -19.31
CA VAL A 71 -12.41 -1.49 -19.41
C VAL A 71 -13.11 -2.14 -20.61
N PRO A 72 -14.07 -3.07 -20.42
CA PRO A 72 -14.88 -3.53 -21.54
C PRO A 72 -15.73 -2.35 -22.02
N ILE A 73 -15.55 -1.98 -23.29
CA ILE A 73 -16.53 -1.14 -24.03
C ILE A 73 -17.80 -1.95 -24.26
#